data_AF-A0A920FCQ4-F1
#
_entry.id   AF-A0A920FCQ4-F1
#
_cell.length_a   1.000
_cell.length_b   1.000
_cell.length_c   1.000
_cell.angle_alpha   90.00
_cell.angle_beta   90.00
_cell.angle_gamma   90.00
#
_symmetry.space_group_name_H-M   'P 1'
#
loop_
_entity.id
_entity.type
_entity.pdbx_description
1 polymer ?
#
loop_
_entity_poly.entity_id
_entity_poly.type
_entity_poly.pdbx_seq_one_letter_code
_entity_poly.pdbx_strand_id
1 'polypeptide(L)'
;MNLKLGITLNYRTIDTSLYQRRVDLSILIMMVMSYPQSQSPGSELYAMFHSSSSERRGSFNVGGINDKDVDKLIDEIIYSKKEMTHYTASHLLDRILWNDFYMYRIGILANIELLILINLIIPKNCQSIFKLQITS
;
A
#
# COMPACT_ATOMS: atom_id res chain seq x y z
N MET A 1 20.64 6.59 -11.67
CA MET A 1 19.90 7.25 -12.76
C MET A 1 19.35 8.57 -12.23
N ASN A 2 19.65 9.69 -12.89
CA ASN A 2 19.11 11.00 -12.49
C ASN A 2 17.79 11.22 -13.22
N LEU A 3 16.73 11.43 -12.44
CA LEU A 3 15.41 11.78 -12.96
C LEU A 3 15.41 13.26 -13.34
N LYS A 4 14.53 13.65 -14.28
CA LYS A 4 14.41 15.05 -14.76
C LYS A 4 14.15 16.08 -13.65
N LEU A 5 13.69 15.62 -12.49
CA LEU A 5 13.42 16.43 -11.30
C LEU A 5 14.63 16.55 -10.34
N GLY A 6 15.84 16.13 -10.75
CA GLY A 6 17.04 16.20 -9.91
C GLY A 6 17.15 15.10 -8.85
N ILE A 7 16.23 14.13 -8.84
CA ILE A 7 16.24 12.98 -7.92
C ILE A 7 17.21 11.92 -8.44
N THR A 8 18.19 11.54 -7.62
CA THR A 8 19.12 10.44 -7.91
C THR A 8 18.53 9.09 -7.47
N LEU A 9 18.10 8.29 -8.43
CA LEU A 9 17.58 6.94 -8.19
C LEU A 9 18.69 5.89 -8.33
N ASN A 10 18.91 5.10 -7.28
CA ASN A 10 19.81 3.95 -7.30
C ASN A 10 19.03 2.66 -7.54
N TYR A 11 18.82 2.31 -8.81
CA TYR A 11 18.19 1.05 -9.19
C TYR A 11 19.19 -0.10 -9.10
N ARG A 12 18.77 -1.23 -8.51
CA ARG A 12 19.57 -2.46 -8.42
C ARG A 12 18.69 -3.65 -8.77
N THR A 13 19.11 -4.44 -9.74
CA THR A 13 18.53 -5.77 -9.99
C THR A 13 19.03 -6.72 -8.91
N ILE A 14 18.11 -7.38 -8.22
CA ILE A 14 18.41 -8.42 -7.22
C ILE A 14 17.61 -9.66 -7.58
N ASP A 15 18.10 -10.84 -7.20
CA ASP A 15 17.35 -12.07 -7.39
C ASP A 15 16.09 -12.09 -6.49
N THR A 16 15.17 -12.98 -6.82
CA THR A 16 13.85 -13.05 -6.17
C THR A 16 13.93 -13.40 -4.68
N SER A 17 14.88 -14.25 -4.27
CA SER A 17 15.02 -14.68 -2.88
C SER A 17 15.56 -13.54 -1.99
N LEU A 18 16.53 -12.78 -2.48
CA LEU A 18 17.01 -11.58 -1.80
C LEU A 18 15.97 -10.47 -1.80
N TYR A 19 15.19 -10.31 -2.87
CA TYR A 19 14.07 -9.36 -2.90
C TYR A 19 13.06 -9.67 -1.80
N GLN A 20 12.58 -10.90 -1.72
CA GLN A 20 11.60 -11.31 -0.70
C GLN A 20 12.14 -11.06 0.71
N ARG A 21 13.39 -11.46 0.99
CA ARG A 21 14.00 -11.21 2.30
C ARG A 21 14.06 -9.72 2.65
N ARG A 22 14.28 -8.83 1.68
CA ARG A 22 14.31 -7.37 1.91
C ARG A 22 12.92 -6.79 2.14
N VAL A 23 11.90 -7.33 1.47
CA VAL A 23 10.49 -7.00 1.72
C VAL A 23 10.12 -7.43 3.14
N ASP A 24 10.43 -8.66 3.55
CA ASP A 24 10.10 -9.19 4.88
C ASP A 24 10.79 -8.42 6.02
N LEU A 25 11.97 -7.86 5.74
CA LEU A 25 12.74 -7.01 6.66
C LEU A 25 12.37 -5.52 6.58
N SER A 26 11.50 -5.12 5.66
CA SER A 26 11.09 -3.72 5.44
C SER A 26 12.25 -2.74 5.23
N ILE A 27 13.31 -3.17 4.53
CA ILE A 27 14.54 -2.36 4.29
C ILE A 27 14.59 -1.71 2.90
N LEU A 28 13.49 -1.75 2.15
CA LEU A 28 13.37 -1.09 0.85
C LEU A 28 12.81 0.32 1.03
N ILE A 29 13.33 1.28 0.26
CA ILE A 29 12.83 2.67 0.26
C ILE A 29 11.59 2.80 -0.64
N MET A 30 11.56 2.05 -1.74
CA MET A 30 10.44 1.97 -2.67
C MET A 30 10.38 0.57 -3.25
N MET A 31 9.17 0.09 -3.51
CA MET A 31 8.97 -1.18 -4.19
C MET A 31 7.70 -1.15 -5.05
N VAL A 32 7.67 -2.00 -6.07
CA VAL A 32 6.45 -2.28 -6.82
C VAL A 32 5.83 -3.54 -6.22
N MET A 33 4.57 -3.44 -5.81
CA MET A 33 3.81 -4.55 -5.27
C MET A 33 2.40 -4.57 -5.84
N SER A 34 1.91 -5.77 -6.06
CA SER A 34 0.54 -6.02 -6.51
C SER A 34 -0.35 -6.44 -5.33
N TYR A 35 -1.49 -5.77 -5.15
CA TYR A 35 -2.53 -6.22 -4.24
C TYR A 35 -3.68 -6.85 -5.03
N PRO A 36 -3.98 -8.14 -4.83
CA PRO A 36 -5.22 -8.73 -5.33
C PRO A 36 -6.39 -8.15 -4.54
N GLN A 37 -7.41 -7.67 -5.25
CA GLN A 37 -8.62 -7.08 -4.70
C GLN A 37 -9.83 -7.81 -5.30
N SER A 38 -10.77 -8.14 -4.44
CA SER A 38 -12.08 -8.67 -4.84
C SER A 38 -13.05 -7.52 -5.11
N GLN A 39 -14.21 -7.84 -5.70
CA GLN A 39 -15.32 -6.89 -5.84
C GLN A 39 -16.02 -6.57 -4.50
N SER A 40 -15.74 -7.34 -3.44
CA SER A 40 -16.27 -7.14 -2.09
C SER A 40 -15.12 -7.33 -1.10
N PRO A 41 -14.34 -6.26 -0.85
CA PRO A 41 -13.15 -6.35 -0.03
C PRO A 41 -13.53 -6.74 1.41
N GLY A 42 -12.73 -7.59 2.02
CA GLY A 42 -13.04 -8.21 3.30
C GLY A 42 -11.86 -8.27 4.26
N SER A 43 -11.74 -9.38 4.99
CA SER A 43 -10.76 -9.54 6.07
C SER A 43 -9.31 -9.49 5.61
N GLU A 44 -9.03 -9.68 4.32
CA GLU A 44 -7.70 -9.51 3.74
C GLU A 44 -7.13 -8.10 3.95
N LEU A 45 -7.99 -7.08 4.08
CA LEU A 45 -7.58 -5.70 4.34
C LEU A 45 -6.81 -5.55 5.66
N TYR A 46 -7.06 -6.42 6.67
CA TYR A 46 -6.28 -6.42 7.90
C TYR A 46 -4.80 -6.75 7.66
N ALA A 47 -4.54 -7.76 6.84
CA ALA A 47 -3.19 -8.18 6.53
C ALA A 47 -2.48 -7.15 5.63
N MET A 48 -3.23 -6.43 4.79
CA MET A 48 -2.71 -5.48 3.82
C MET A 48 -2.49 -4.07 4.37
N PHE A 49 -3.38 -3.55 5.21
CA PHE A 49 -3.38 -2.10 5.52
C PHE A 49 -3.62 -1.74 6.99
N HIS A 50 -4.15 -2.64 7.82
CA HIS A 50 -4.47 -2.33 9.22
C HIS A 50 -3.21 -2.17 10.09
N SER A 51 -3.24 -1.29 11.08
CA SER A 51 -2.11 -0.98 11.96
C SER A 51 -1.51 -2.20 12.65
N SER A 52 -2.34 -3.18 13.04
CA SER A 52 -1.92 -4.43 13.68
C SER A 52 -0.97 -5.29 12.82
N SER A 53 -0.91 -5.07 11.51
CA SER A 53 0.00 -5.78 10.59
C SER A 53 1.25 -4.98 10.23
N SER A 54 1.33 -3.70 10.60
CA SER A 54 2.41 -2.79 10.19
C SER A 54 3.81 -3.21 10.66
N GLU A 55 3.92 -3.78 11.86
CA GLU A 55 5.19 -4.21 12.45
C GLU A 55 5.44 -5.72 12.31
N ARG A 56 4.50 -6.45 11.69
CA ARG A 56 4.65 -7.89 11.48
C ARG A 56 5.58 -8.15 10.29
N ARG A 57 6.72 -8.80 10.54
CA ARG A 57 7.64 -9.24 9.49
C ARG A 57 6.93 -10.18 8.52
N GLY A 58 7.11 -9.93 7.22
CA GLY A 58 6.46 -10.69 6.15
C GLY A 58 4.95 -10.46 6.02
N SER A 59 4.38 -9.42 6.65
CA SER A 59 2.99 -9.04 6.41
C SER A 59 2.80 -8.41 5.03
N PHE A 60 1.56 -8.40 4.54
CA PHE A 60 1.20 -7.68 3.31
C PHE A 60 1.15 -6.16 3.51
N ASN A 61 1.26 -5.68 4.75
CA ASN A 61 1.38 -4.27 5.09
C ASN A 61 2.83 -3.79 4.94
N VAL A 62 3.37 -3.96 3.73
CA VAL A 62 4.73 -3.58 3.38
C VAL A 62 4.93 -2.05 3.37
N GLY A 63 3.83 -1.29 3.29
CA GLY A 63 3.84 0.17 3.45
C GLY A 63 4.03 0.62 4.90
N GLY A 64 3.83 -0.27 5.87
CA GLY A 64 3.88 0.06 7.30
C GLY A 64 2.76 1.02 7.70
N ILE A 65 1.57 0.88 7.12
CA ILE A 65 0.40 1.69 7.41
C ILE A 65 0.00 1.45 8.86
N ASN A 66 0.07 2.51 9.65
CA ASN A 66 -0.32 2.53 11.05
C ASN A 66 -1.08 3.84 11.28
N ASP A 67 -2.37 3.78 10.95
CA ASP A 67 -3.28 4.92 10.92
C ASP A 67 -4.65 4.50 11.43
N LYS A 68 -5.13 5.18 12.47
CA LYS A 68 -6.39 4.84 13.14
C LYS A 68 -7.62 5.09 12.26
N ASP A 69 -7.55 6.02 11.31
CA ASP A 69 -8.67 6.29 10.43
C ASP A 69 -8.77 5.24 9.32
N VAL A 70 -7.63 4.71 8.86
CA VAL A 70 -7.59 3.51 8.02
C VAL A 70 -8.18 2.31 8.76
N ASP A 71 -7.79 2.09 10.02
CA ASP A 71 -8.28 0.97 10.82
C ASP A 71 -9.82 0.99 10.97
N LYS A 72 -10.39 2.16 11.28
CA LYS A 72 -11.86 2.33 11.38
C LYS A 72 -12.58 2.00 10.07
N LEU A 73 -12.05 2.45 8.94
CA LEU A 73 -12.66 2.17 7.64
C LEU A 73 -12.62 0.68 7.32
N ILE A 74 -11.52 -0.01 7.65
CA ILE A 74 -11.41 -1.47 7.49
C ILE A 74 -12.45 -2.18 8.36
N ASP A 75 -12.60 -1.76 9.62
CA ASP A 75 -13.63 -2.31 10.51
C ASP A 75 -15.05 -2.08 9.95
N GLU A 76 -15.35 -0.89 9.43
CA GLU A 76 -16.63 -0.60 8.80
C GLU A 76 -16.88 -1.46 7.55
N ILE A 77 -15.88 -1.66 6.70
CA ILE A 77 -15.98 -2.53 5.52
C ILE A 77 -16.33 -3.95 5.95
N ILE A 78 -15.64 -4.50 6.96
CA ILE A 78 -15.78 -5.91 7.34
C ILE A 78 -17.05 -6.19 8.13
N TYR A 79 -17.44 -5.29 9.05
CA TYR A 79 -18.53 -5.54 9.99
C TYR A 79 -19.85 -4.85 9.64
N SER A 80 -19.87 -3.97 8.63
CA SER A 80 -21.13 -3.31 8.24
C SER A 80 -22.12 -4.32 7.64
N LYS A 81 -23.37 -4.21 8.09
CA LYS A 81 -24.50 -4.99 7.56
C LYS A 81 -25.24 -4.30 6.41
N LYS A 82 -24.84 -3.06 6.08
CA LYS A 82 -25.48 -2.22 5.07
C LYS A 82 -24.54 -2.06 3.90
N GLU A 83 -24.99 -2.47 2.71
CA GLU A 83 -24.23 -2.36 1.46
C GLU A 83 -23.74 -0.94 1.19
N MET A 84 -24.59 0.07 1.43
CA MET A 84 -24.21 1.47 1.23
C MET A 84 -23.05 1.90 2.13
N THR A 85 -23.04 1.44 3.40
CA THR A 85 -21.93 1.74 4.32
C THR A 85 -20.65 1.06 3.87
N HIS A 86 -20.72 -0.22 3.49
CA HIS A 86 -19.58 -0.96 2.94
C HIS A 86 -18.99 -0.27 1.70
N TYR A 87 -19.85 0.15 0.76
CA TYR A 87 -19.44 0.85 -0.46
C TYR A 87 -18.78 2.19 -0.15
N THR A 88 -19.40 3.02 0.71
CA THR A 88 -18.86 4.32 1.09
C THR A 88 -17.52 4.18 1.81
N ALA A 89 -17.40 3.25 2.77
CA ALA A 89 -16.16 3.01 3.50
C ALA A 89 -15.05 2.52 2.56
N SER A 90 -15.37 1.63 1.61
CA SER A 90 -14.40 1.16 0.60
C SER A 90 -13.88 2.29 -0.28
N HIS A 91 -14.76 3.21 -0.72
CA HIS A 91 -14.36 4.38 -1.49
C HIS A 91 -13.53 5.37 -0.69
N LEU A 92 -13.86 5.58 0.59
CA LEU A 92 -13.06 6.43 1.47
C LEU A 92 -11.68 5.83 1.73
N LEU A 93 -11.59 4.52 1.92
CA LEU A 93 -10.32 3.82 2.10
C LEU A 93 -9.41 4.00 0.88
N ASP A 94 -9.92 3.80 -0.34
CA ASP A 94 -9.13 4.02 -1.58
C ASP A 94 -8.57 5.44 -1.65
N ARG A 95 -9.37 6.45 -1.27
CA ARG A 95 -8.93 7.85 -1.25
C ARG A 95 -7.82 8.12 -0.21
N ILE A 96 -7.94 7.57 0.99
CA ILE A 96 -6.94 7.77 2.05
C ILE A 96 -5.61 7.11 1.65
N LEU A 97 -5.66 5.87 1.17
CA LEU A 97 -4.46 5.13 0.73
C LEU A 97 -3.68 5.88 -0.37
N TRP A 98 -4.38 6.64 -1.21
CA TRP A 98 -3.80 7.49 -2.24
C TRP A 98 -3.31 8.85 -1.72
N ASN A 99 -4.14 9.57 -0.99
CA ASN A 99 -3.87 10.96 -0.61
C ASN A 99 -2.73 11.09 0.41
N ASP A 100 -2.54 10.08 1.26
CA ASP A 100 -1.47 10.07 2.26
C ASP A 100 -0.15 9.49 1.73
N PHE A 101 -0.04 9.29 0.41
CA PHE A 101 1.17 8.81 -0.26
C PHE A 101 1.68 7.46 0.27
N TYR A 102 0.78 6.61 0.76
CA TYR A 102 1.12 5.22 1.09
C TYR A 102 1.40 4.43 -0.19
N MET A 103 0.59 4.65 -1.22
CA MET A 103 0.63 3.91 -2.48
C MET A 103 0.35 4.82 -3.67
N TYR A 104 1.13 4.66 -4.73
CA TYR A 104 0.88 5.29 -6.03
C TYR A 104 0.47 4.23 -7.05
N ARG A 105 -0.73 4.34 -7.61
CA ARG A 105 -1.24 3.35 -8.58
C ARG A 105 -0.50 3.49 -9.91
N ILE A 106 0.18 2.42 -10.31
CA ILE A 106 0.90 2.32 -11.59
C ILE A 106 -0.04 1.77 -12.67
N GLY A 107 -0.81 0.74 -12.34
CA GLY A 107 -1.65 0.05 -13.32
C GLY A 107 -2.60 -0.96 -12.69
N ILE A 108 -3.49 -1.48 -13.53
CA ILE A 108 -4.50 -2.47 -13.14
C ILE A 108 -4.39 -3.64 -14.11
N LEU A 109 -4.31 -4.85 -13.56
CA LEU A 109 -4.55 -6.08 -14.31
C LEU A 109 -5.90 -6.62 -13.85
N ALA A 110 -6.86 -6.71 -14.78
CA ALA A 110 -8.22 -7.14 -14.49
C ALA A 110 -8.51 -8.44 -15.23
N ASN A 111 -8.95 -9.46 -14.49
CA ASN A 111 -9.61 -10.64 -15.02
C ASN A 111 -11.05 -10.71 -14.48
N ILE A 112 -11.83 -11.68 -14.94
CA ILE A 112 -13.29 -11.76 -14.67
C ILE A 112 -13.61 -11.76 -13.16
N GLU A 113 -12.75 -12.34 -12.33
CA GLU A 113 -13.00 -12.53 -10.89
C GLU A 113 -12.16 -11.64 -9.97
N LEU A 114 -11.09 -11.03 -10.49
CA LEU A 114 -10.08 -10.36 -9.65
C LEU A 114 -9.53 -9.10 -10.29
N LEU A 115 -9.38 -8.05 -9.48
CA LEU A 115 -8.63 -6.85 -9.81
C LEU A 115 -7.28 -6.90 -9.12
N ILE A 116 -6.18 -6.76 -9.87
CA ILE A 116 -4.84 -6.68 -9.31
C ILE A 116 -4.35 -5.24 -9.47
N LEU A 117 -4.21 -4.55 -8.34
CA LEU A 117 -3.66 -3.19 -8.30
C LEU A 117 -2.14 -3.26 -8.21
N ILE A 118 -1.44 -2.77 -9.23
CA ILE A 118 0.01 -2.62 -9.20
C ILE A 118 0.33 -1.24 -8.65
N ASN A 119 0.97 -1.18 -7.49
CA ASN A 119 1.26 0.04 -6.79
C ASN A 119 2.77 0.20 -6.54
N LEU A 120 3.25 1.43 -6.67
CA LEU A 120 4.51 1.85 -6.07
C LEU A 120 4.23 2.17 -4.61
N ILE A 121 4.91 1.46 -3.71
CA ILE A 121 4.76 1.65 -2.27
C ILE A 121 5.98 2.41 -1.75
N ILE A 122 5.71 3.42 -0.93
CA ILE A 122 6.71 4.17 -0.18
C ILE A 122 6.50 3.86 1.31
N PRO A 123 7.36 3.03 1.93
CA PRO A 123 7.21 2.69 3.34
C PRO A 123 7.24 3.93 4.24
N LYS A 124 6.45 3.89 5.32
CA LYS A 124 6.25 5.03 6.23
C LYS A 124 7.54 5.65 6.76
N ASN A 125 8.56 4.84 7.02
CA ASN A 125 9.88 5.31 7.47
C ASN A 125 10.61 6.21 6.45
N CYS A 126 10.18 6.21 5.19
CA CYS A 126 10.77 6.98 4.10
C CYS A 126 9.87 8.14 3.62
N GLN A 127 8.61 8.22 4.05
CA GLN A 127 7.66 9.26 3.61
C GLN A 127 8.08 10.69 4.00
N SER A 128 8.77 10.87 5.13
CA SER A 128 9.27 12.19 5.56
C SER A 128 10.37 12.72 4.62
N ILE A 129 11.17 11.84 4.04
CA ILE A 129 12.24 12.19 3.08
C ILE A 129 11.62 12.70 1.78
N PHE A 130 10.54 12.07 1.31
CA PHE A 130 9.84 12.49 0.09
C PHE A 130 9.06 13.80 0.25
N LYS A 131 8.41 14.04 1.40
CA LYS A 131 7.67 15.29 1.65
C LYS A 131 8.57 16.53 1.60
N LEU A 132 9.82 16.42 2.05
CA LEU A 132 10.77 17.54 2.05
C LEU A 132 11.29 17.95 0.66
N GLN A 133 11.29 17.03 -0.31
CA GLN A 133 11.83 17.30 -1.66
C GLN A 133 10.78 17.84 -2.65
N ILE A 134 9.48 17.77 -2.32
CA ILE A 134 8.40 18.22 -3.21
C ILE A 134 7.93 19.65 -2.85
N THR A 135 8.23 20.12 -1.64
CA THR A 135 7.87 21.47 -1.16
C THR A 135 8.97 22.53 -1.35
N SER A 136 10.08 22.19 -2.02
CA SER A 136 11.21 23.09 -2.30
C SER A 136 11.31 23.44 -3.78
#